data_AF-A0A6S6ZQJ7-F1
#
_entry.id   AF-A0A6S6ZQJ7-F1
#
_cell.length_a   1.000
_cell.length_b   1.000
_cell.length_c   1.000
_cell.angle_alpha   90.00
_cell.angle_beta   90.00
_cell.angle_gamma   90.00
#
_symmetry.space_group_name_H-M   'P 1'
#
loop_
_entity.id
_entity.type
_entity.pdbx_description
1 polymer ?
#
loop_
_entity_poly.entity_id
_entity_poly.type
_entity_poly.pdbx_seq_one_letter_code
_entity_poly.pdbx_strand_id
1 'polypeptide(L)'
;MKFELLGRCAALVLLAWPSSQAALAADAPASPSKWDARFYNPKPEAGDIELPLPCNGAIVFRKIVVPVGGPLADLPIQVGQEGGAYSFVEKSRPAYIAGGFTEISADKKSRSSYYLMAKYELTTSQYLALATLANGDSTKCPDPQAGDGRFPITGANWFDAMRTAHLYNIWLRQHAKGLLPQEDKISGFVRLPTEVEWEFAARGGINVNAAEFAEPRYPMRDGKITEYEWFGGTQSSNSKINRIGVLLPNPLGLHDMLGNVSEMTLDAFRLNKFDRQNGSAGSFVIRGSDFMQPESELRAALRREGNLYDEDGEIKDKTVGLRWVIASREMTSANHVKALEESYSKLGDGHVSSDATKKGASAVKELNALAGTVTDKKLKDQLAGLEGKLRASNQQQEEARDQAIRASLNLGAFLCTKLKDDGEHRNLLRSVYKSNCEDGNSDATCERRKKLLTSHESRVEGVTQYYASSLVDAATLYGANNLTKQVPVLDKMFEQNKQLNGLRPYLTTYWSQQKAYLSNKKIDRSAWLDSCMAVNK
;
A
#
# COMPACT_ATOMS: atom_id res chain seq x y z
N MET A 1 -82.32 42.09 -13.31
CA MET A 1 -83.27 41.42 -12.40
C MET A 1 -82.92 39.94 -12.33
N LYS A 2 -82.22 39.54 -11.27
CA LYS A 2 -82.13 38.16 -10.82
C LYS A 2 -82.19 38.22 -9.29
N PHE A 3 -83.19 37.50 -8.77
CA PHE A 3 -83.55 37.17 -7.39
C PHE A 3 -82.32 36.69 -6.58
N GLU A 4 -82.19 36.74 -5.25
CA GLU A 4 -83.15 36.82 -4.14
C GLU A 4 -82.46 36.95 -2.76
N LEU A 5 -83.24 37.44 -1.78
CA LEU A 5 -83.32 37.15 -0.34
C LEU A 5 -82.14 37.30 0.67
N LEU A 6 -82.27 38.37 1.49
CA LEU A 6 -82.41 38.43 2.96
C LEU A 6 -81.37 37.80 3.92
N GLY A 7 -80.83 38.65 4.82
CA GLY A 7 -80.27 38.23 6.12
C GLY A 7 -79.63 39.37 6.91
N ARG A 8 -80.30 39.85 7.97
CA ARG A 8 -79.90 40.98 8.84
C ARG A 8 -78.64 40.68 9.68
N CYS A 9 -77.74 41.66 9.79
CA CYS A 9 -76.62 41.69 10.75
C CYS A 9 -76.97 42.53 11.99
N ALA A 10 -76.72 41.99 13.18
CA ALA A 10 -76.65 42.74 14.44
C ALA A 10 -75.20 42.71 14.93
N ALA A 11 -74.62 43.89 15.16
CA ALA A 11 -73.25 44.06 15.63
C ALA A 11 -73.22 43.98 17.16
N LEU A 12 -72.36 43.11 17.69
CA LEU A 12 -72.10 42.95 19.12
C LEU A 12 -70.62 43.26 19.38
N VAL A 13 -70.40 44.29 20.19
CA VAL A 13 -69.09 44.70 20.73
C VAL A 13 -68.71 43.72 21.84
N LEU A 14 -67.54 43.08 21.74
CA LEU A 14 -66.96 42.27 22.82
C LEU A 14 -65.52 42.70 23.12
N LEU A 15 -65.29 42.88 24.42
CA LEU A 15 -64.10 43.34 25.10
C LEU A 15 -62.92 42.38 24.93
N ALA A 16 -61.71 42.94 24.78
CA ALA A 16 -60.47 42.18 24.73
C ALA A 16 -60.03 41.73 26.14
N TRP A 17 -59.74 40.43 26.28
CA TRP A 17 -58.96 39.86 27.39
C TRP A 17 -57.57 39.48 26.87
N PRO A 18 -56.47 39.77 27.59
CA PRO A 18 -55.16 39.30 27.20
C PRO A 18 -54.98 37.83 27.65
N SER A 19 -55.10 36.91 26.69
CA SER A 19 -54.68 35.52 26.85
C SER A 19 -53.15 35.45 26.82
N SER A 20 -52.54 35.21 27.96
CA SER A 20 -51.12 34.85 28.07
C SER A 20 -50.92 33.43 27.54
N GLN A 21 -50.58 33.30 26.26
CA GLN A 21 -50.03 32.05 25.73
C GLN A 21 -48.53 32.02 26.01
N ALA A 22 -48.14 31.31 27.07
CA ALA A 22 -46.77 30.84 27.21
C ALA A 22 -46.52 29.81 26.10
N ALA A 23 -45.84 30.24 25.04
CA ALA A 23 -45.30 29.33 24.05
C ALA A 23 -44.20 28.51 24.75
N LEU A 24 -44.48 27.24 25.03
CA LEU A 24 -43.45 26.24 25.27
C LEU A 24 -42.65 26.11 23.97
N ALA A 25 -41.53 26.83 23.88
CA ALA A 25 -40.51 26.55 22.90
C ALA A 25 -40.03 25.12 23.17
N ALA A 26 -40.44 24.18 22.32
CA ALA A 26 -39.78 22.89 22.28
C ALA A 26 -38.33 23.16 21.90
N ASP A 27 -37.40 22.91 22.83
CA ASP A 27 -35.98 22.93 22.53
C ASP A 27 -35.74 22.00 21.34
N ALA A 28 -35.27 22.56 20.22
CA ALA A 28 -34.76 21.75 19.14
C ALA A 28 -33.66 20.84 19.71
N PRO A 29 -33.64 19.53 19.39
CA PRO A 29 -32.61 18.64 19.91
C PRO A 29 -31.23 19.24 19.59
N ALA A 30 -30.45 19.48 20.65
CA ALA A 30 -29.12 20.06 20.53
C ALA A 30 -28.32 19.24 19.50
N SER A 31 -27.78 19.91 18.48
CA SER A 31 -26.91 19.24 17.52
C SER A 31 -25.72 18.63 18.27
N PRO A 32 -25.36 17.36 18.03
CA PRO A 32 -24.28 16.71 18.77
C PRO A 32 -22.99 17.51 18.65
N SER A 33 -22.25 17.69 19.75
CA SER A 33 -20.96 18.40 19.70
C SER A 33 -19.91 17.60 18.90
N LYS A 34 -19.03 18.28 18.18
CA LYS A 34 -17.90 17.64 17.50
C LYS A 34 -17.05 16.83 18.48
N TRP A 35 -16.68 15.61 18.09
CA TRP A 35 -15.81 14.76 18.92
C TRP A 35 -14.41 15.35 19.03
N ASP A 36 -13.81 15.27 20.21
CA ASP A 36 -12.38 15.54 20.39
C ASP A 36 -11.56 14.49 19.59
N ALA A 37 -10.53 14.95 18.87
CA ALA A 37 -9.66 14.11 18.06
C ALA A 37 -9.07 12.93 18.83
N ARG A 38 -8.84 13.04 20.15
CA ARG A 38 -8.32 11.93 20.97
C ARG A 38 -9.21 10.68 20.97
N PHE A 39 -10.48 10.78 20.56
CA PHE A 39 -11.43 9.68 20.51
C PHE A 39 -11.40 8.91 19.18
N TYR A 40 -10.94 9.52 18.09
CA TYR A 40 -10.88 8.88 16.78
C TYR A 40 -9.48 8.89 16.13
N ASN A 41 -8.58 9.75 16.63
CA ASN A 41 -7.18 9.86 16.24
C ASN A 41 -6.27 10.10 17.46
N PRO A 42 -6.08 9.11 18.35
CA PRO A 42 -5.26 9.27 19.55
C PRO A 42 -3.76 9.47 19.30
N LYS A 43 -3.26 9.15 18.11
CA LYS A 43 -1.85 9.27 17.70
C LYS A 43 -1.74 10.02 16.37
N PRO A 44 -2.08 11.33 16.32
CA PRO A 44 -2.07 12.07 15.06
C PRO A 44 -0.67 12.08 14.44
N GLU A 45 -0.61 11.87 13.13
CA GLU A 45 0.65 11.90 12.37
C GLU A 45 0.44 12.59 11.01
N ALA A 46 1.51 13.16 10.46
CA ALA A 46 1.48 13.76 9.13
C ALA A 46 1.02 12.75 8.06
N GLY A 47 0.13 13.18 7.18
CA GLY A 47 -0.46 12.32 6.14
C GLY A 47 -1.70 11.55 6.58
N ASP A 48 -2.17 11.73 7.82
CA ASP A 48 -3.50 11.28 8.24
C ASP A 48 -4.60 11.95 7.38
N ILE A 49 -5.54 11.15 6.89
CA ILE A 49 -6.69 11.60 6.10
C ILE A 49 -7.95 11.36 6.93
N GLU A 50 -8.56 12.43 7.43
CA GLU A 50 -9.78 12.36 8.25
C GLU A 50 -11.03 12.43 7.37
N LEU A 51 -11.90 11.44 7.48
CA LEU A 51 -13.25 11.48 6.90
C LEU A 51 -14.30 11.62 8.00
N PRO A 52 -15.27 12.53 7.85
CA PRO A 52 -16.29 12.74 8.86
C PRO A 52 -17.26 11.57 8.93
N LEU A 53 -17.91 11.40 10.08
CA LEU A 53 -19.02 10.50 10.32
C LEU A 53 -20.30 11.28 10.66
N PRO A 54 -21.49 10.65 10.63
CA PRO A 54 -22.63 11.14 11.41
C PRO A 54 -22.24 11.36 12.88
N CYS A 55 -23.06 12.12 13.61
CA CYS A 55 -22.81 12.48 15.01
C CYS A 55 -21.53 13.29 15.26
N ASN A 56 -20.98 13.93 14.23
CA ASN A 56 -19.79 14.78 14.28
C ASN A 56 -18.51 14.08 14.78
N GLY A 57 -18.43 12.76 14.55
CA GLY A 57 -17.21 11.97 14.67
C GLY A 57 -16.41 11.93 13.37
N ALA A 58 -15.35 11.11 13.35
CA ALA A 58 -14.52 10.88 12.15
C ALA A 58 -13.86 9.50 12.16
N ILE A 59 -13.35 9.08 11.01
CA ILE A 59 -12.44 7.94 10.82
C ILE A 59 -11.18 8.44 10.14
N VAL A 60 -10.02 8.00 10.62
CA VAL A 60 -8.72 8.37 10.05
C VAL A 60 -8.20 7.26 9.15
N PHE A 61 -7.70 7.64 7.98
CA PHE A 61 -7.10 6.76 7.00
C PHE A 61 -5.65 7.15 6.71
N ARG A 62 -4.89 6.17 6.21
CA ARG A 62 -3.51 6.30 5.75
C ARG A 62 -3.41 5.86 4.29
N LYS A 63 -2.58 6.56 3.52
CA LYS A 63 -2.28 6.19 2.14
C LYS A 63 -1.34 4.97 2.14
N ILE A 64 -1.75 3.88 1.49
CA ILE A 64 -0.91 2.71 1.27
C ILE A 64 -0.45 2.73 -0.19
N VAL A 65 0.84 3.00 -0.40
CA VAL A 65 1.43 3.19 -1.73
C VAL A 65 1.93 1.87 -2.30
N VAL A 66 1.66 1.66 -3.58
CA VAL A 66 2.23 0.61 -4.43
C VAL A 66 3.04 1.32 -5.53
N PRO A 67 4.33 0.96 -5.76
CA PRO A 67 5.26 1.78 -6.55
C PRO A 67 5.06 1.64 -8.07
N VAL A 68 3.97 1.02 -8.50
CA VAL A 68 3.57 0.89 -9.91
C VAL A 68 2.19 1.51 -10.13
N GLY A 69 2.00 2.13 -11.29
CA GLY A 69 0.73 2.76 -11.66
C GLY A 69 0.54 2.76 -13.17
N GLY A 70 -0.63 2.30 -13.61
CA GLY A 70 -0.98 2.13 -15.02
C GLY A 70 -2.07 1.06 -15.18
N PRO A 71 -2.72 0.99 -16.36
CA PRO A 71 -3.76 -0.02 -16.58
C PRO A 71 -3.18 -1.43 -16.47
N LEU A 72 -3.75 -2.27 -15.61
CA LEU A 72 -3.28 -3.63 -15.29
C LEU A 72 -1.87 -3.73 -14.68
N ALA A 73 -1.28 -2.63 -14.22
CA ALA A 73 0.01 -2.68 -13.55
C ALA A 73 -0.16 -3.11 -12.08
N ASP A 74 0.58 -4.13 -11.64
CA ASP A 74 0.61 -4.59 -10.26
C ASP A 74 2.03 -4.89 -9.78
N LEU A 75 2.17 -5.02 -8.46
CA LEU A 75 3.41 -5.38 -7.80
C LEU A 75 3.31 -6.85 -7.37
N PRO A 76 4.19 -7.74 -7.86
CA PRO A 76 4.28 -9.11 -7.34
C PRO A 76 4.85 -9.11 -5.91
N ILE A 77 4.19 -9.82 -5.02
CA ILE A 77 4.56 -10.01 -3.62
C ILE A 77 4.39 -11.48 -3.20
N GLN A 78 4.98 -11.84 -2.06
CA GLN A 78 4.75 -13.16 -1.43
C GLN A 78 3.88 -12.95 -0.18
N VAL A 79 2.78 -13.69 -0.08
CA VAL A 79 1.90 -13.67 1.10
C VAL A 79 1.84 -15.06 1.73
N GLY A 80 1.58 -15.12 3.03
CA GLY A 80 1.71 -16.33 3.82
C GLY A 80 3.12 -16.49 4.40
N GLN A 81 3.43 -17.69 4.87
CA GLN A 81 4.72 -18.02 5.46
C GLN A 81 5.09 -19.48 5.18
N GLU A 82 6.37 -19.80 5.26
CA GLU A 82 6.85 -21.18 5.18
C GLU A 82 6.87 -21.84 6.57
N GLY A 83 6.66 -23.16 6.59
CA GLY A 83 6.65 -23.94 7.83
C GLY A 83 5.37 -23.86 8.65
N GLY A 84 5.35 -24.58 9.78
CA GLY A 84 4.22 -24.63 10.72
C GLY A 84 3.23 -25.79 10.48
N ALA A 85 2.41 -26.06 11.50
CA ALA A 85 1.18 -26.83 11.32
C ALA A 85 0.24 -26.00 10.41
N TYR A 86 -0.58 -26.65 9.58
CA TYR A 86 -1.53 -25.96 8.67
C TYR A 86 -0.93 -25.24 7.45
N SER A 87 0.10 -25.79 6.80
CA SER A 87 0.57 -25.25 5.50
C SER A 87 -0.53 -25.17 4.43
N PHE A 88 -1.58 -25.99 4.53
CA PHE A 88 -2.75 -25.90 3.67
C PHE A 88 -3.62 -24.66 3.92
N VAL A 89 -3.32 -23.84 4.94
CA VAL A 89 -3.97 -22.57 5.26
C VAL A 89 -3.05 -21.39 4.96
N GLU A 90 -1.81 -21.44 5.46
CA GLU A 90 -0.91 -20.28 5.56
C GLU A 90 0.32 -20.32 4.65
N LYS A 91 0.52 -21.41 3.90
CA LYS A 91 1.74 -21.55 3.07
C LYS A 91 1.97 -20.35 2.17
N SER A 92 3.23 -19.93 2.09
CA SER A 92 3.66 -18.84 1.19
C SER A 92 3.19 -19.10 -0.24
N ARG A 93 2.63 -18.07 -0.86
CA ARG A 93 2.18 -18.08 -2.25
C ARG A 93 2.43 -16.73 -2.92
N PRO A 94 2.69 -16.71 -4.24
CA PRO A 94 2.65 -15.48 -5.00
C PRO A 94 1.28 -14.81 -4.90
N ALA A 95 1.29 -13.50 -4.82
CA ALA A 95 0.15 -12.61 -4.95
C ALA A 95 0.57 -11.33 -5.65
N TYR A 96 -0.42 -10.51 -6.01
CA TYR A 96 -0.22 -9.28 -6.74
C TYR A 96 -1.03 -8.18 -6.06
N ILE A 97 -0.43 -7.00 -5.91
CA ILE A 97 -1.07 -5.86 -5.25
C ILE A 97 -1.01 -4.63 -6.15
N ALA A 98 -2.11 -3.90 -6.22
CA ALA A 98 -2.23 -2.61 -6.86
C ALA A 98 -3.21 -1.75 -6.06
N GLY A 99 -3.07 -0.43 -6.15
CA GLY A 99 -4.06 0.50 -5.62
C GLY A 99 -5.09 0.90 -6.69
N GLY A 100 -6.30 1.25 -6.26
CA GLY A 100 -7.34 1.73 -7.16
C GLY A 100 -7.20 3.20 -7.59
N PHE A 101 -6.32 3.97 -6.96
CA PHE A 101 -6.06 5.37 -7.31
C PHE A 101 -4.67 5.53 -7.88
N THR A 102 -4.52 6.31 -8.94
CA THR A 102 -3.23 6.59 -9.56
C THR A 102 -2.63 7.90 -9.04
N GLU A 103 -1.35 7.88 -8.71
CA GLU A 103 -0.56 9.08 -8.42
C GLU A 103 0.54 9.20 -9.47
N ILE A 104 0.59 10.35 -10.15
CA ILE A 104 1.60 10.67 -11.16
C ILE A 104 2.51 11.74 -10.56
N SER A 105 3.83 11.53 -10.60
CA SER A 105 4.79 12.54 -10.15
C SER A 105 4.71 13.83 -10.98
N ALA A 106 5.16 14.93 -10.39
CA ALA A 106 5.13 16.25 -11.01
C ALA A 106 5.85 16.29 -12.38
N ASP A 107 6.93 15.51 -12.54
CA ASP A 107 7.67 15.41 -13.80
C ASP A 107 7.09 14.38 -14.79
N LYS A 108 5.99 13.71 -14.41
CA LYS A 108 5.26 12.70 -15.16
C LYS A 108 6.07 11.45 -15.52
N LYS A 109 7.21 11.22 -14.87
CA LYS A 109 8.09 10.07 -15.16
C LYS A 109 7.79 8.86 -14.30
N SER A 110 7.18 9.05 -13.12
CA SER A 110 6.79 7.95 -12.24
C SER A 110 5.27 7.92 -12.06
N ARG A 111 4.75 6.70 -11.99
CA ARG A 111 3.37 6.42 -11.64
C ARG A 111 3.38 5.39 -10.52
N SER A 112 2.67 5.70 -9.46
CA SER A 112 2.33 4.77 -8.38
C SER A 112 0.82 4.63 -8.31
N SER A 113 0.37 3.57 -7.67
CA SER A 113 -1.02 3.41 -7.29
C SER A 113 -1.13 3.41 -5.77
N TYR A 114 -2.31 3.69 -5.25
CA TYR A 114 -2.56 3.62 -3.82
C TYR A 114 -4.02 3.28 -3.51
N TYR A 115 -4.24 2.81 -2.30
CA TYR A 115 -5.55 2.76 -1.65
C TYR A 115 -5.41 3.41 -0.27
N LEU A 116 -6.52 3.76 0.36
CA LEU A 116 -6.50 4.24 1.74
C LEU A 116 -6.89 3.10 2.67
N MET A 117 -6.22 2.96 3.82
CA MET A 117 -6.59 2.01 4.86
C MET A 117 -6.82 2.76 6.17
N ALA A 118 -7.87 2.40 6.90
CA ALA A 118 -8.17 3.00 8.19
C ALA A 118 -6.98 2.78 9.13
N LYS A 119 -6.59 3.84 9.83
CA LYS A 119 -5.41 3.87 10.71
C LYS A 119 -5.55 2.94 11.91
N TYR A 120 -6.78 2.76 12.37
CA TYR A 120 -7.18 1.95 13.50
C TYR A 120 -8.33 1.02 13.10
N GLU A 121 -8.57 0.00 13.91
CA GLU A 121 -9.81 -0.77 13.91
C GLU A 121 -11.02 0.16 14.09
N LEU A 122 -12.18 -0.18 13.50
CA LEU A 122 -13.41 0.58 13.70
C LEU A 122 -13.82 0.50 15.17
N THR A 123 -14.07 1.64 15.81
CA THR A 123 -14.45 1.68 17.23
C THR A 123 -15.95 1.50 17.45
N THR A 124 -16.33 1.12 18.67
CA THR A 124 -17.73 1.02 19.10
C THR A 124 -18.49 2.34 18.89
N SER A 125 -17.91 3.49 19.25
CA SER A 125 -18.58 4.79 19.01
C SER A 125 -18.75 5.09 17.53
N GLN A 126 -17.73 4.83 16.70
CA GLN A 126 -17.86 5.04 15.25
C GLN A 126 -18.96 4.15 14.66
N TYR A 127 -18.99 2.87 15.04
CA TYR A 127 -20.03 1.92 14.62
C TYR A 127 -21.45 2.38 15.05
N LEU A 128 -21.62 2.79 16.30
CA LEU A 128 -22.92 3.27 16.81
C LEU A 128 -23.36 4.57 16.13
N ALA A 129 -22.44 5.49 15.83
CA ALA A 129 -22.74 6.69 15.06
C ALA A 129 -23.28 6.33 13.67
N LEU A 130 -22.68 5.34 13.00
CA LEU A 130 -23.14 4.85 11.70
C LEU A 130 -24.49 4.11 11.77
N ALA A 131 -24.75 3.40 12.88
CA ALA A 131 -26.03 2.74 13.10
C ALA A 131 -27.22 3.72 13.18
N THR A 132 -26.99 4.99 13.54
CA THR A 132 -28.03 6.03 13.50
C THR A 132 -28.59 6.23 12.09
N LEU A 133 -27.79 5.97 11.04
CA LEU A 133 -28.20 6.11 9.64
C LEU A 133 -29.25 5.08 9.22
N ALA A 134 -29.24 3.88 9.83
CA ALA A 134 -30.20 2.83 9.51
C ALA A 134 -31.62 3.19 9.97
N ASN A 135 -31.73 3.89 11.10
CA ASN A 135 -33.01 4.24 11.72
C ASN A 135 -33.41 5.71 11.49
N GLY A 136 -32.50 6.54 10.94
CA GLY A 136 -32.69 7.99 10.81
C GLY A 136 -32.77 8.73 12.15
N ASP A 137 -32.29 8.13 13.23
CA ASP A 137 -32.47 8.62 14.60
C ASP A 137 -31.16 9.17 15.17
N SER A 138 -30.97 10.48 15.02
CA SER A 138 -29.81 11.21 15.54
C SER A 138 -29.81 11.37 17.06
N THR A 139 -30.91 11.07 17.76
CA THR A 139 -30.94 11.11 19.23
C THR A 139 -30.13 9.98 19.86
N LYS A 140 -29.83 8.94 19.08
CA LYS A 140 -28.97 7.79 19.46
C LYS A 140 -27.49 8.00 19.14
N CYS A 141 -27.07 9.23 18.87
CA CYS A 141 -25.66 9.53 18.69
C CYS A 141 -24.87 9.15 19.95
N PRO A 142 -23.76 8.41 19.82
CA PRO A 142 -22.99 7.97 20.98
C PRO A 142 -22.18 9.13 21.56
N ASP A 143 -22.02 9.12 22.88
CA ASP A 143 -21.01 9.94 23.56
C ASP A 143 -19.69 9.16 23.60
N PRO A 144 -18.64 9.60 22.86
CA PRO A 144 -17.34 8.92 22.88
C PRO A 144 -16.65 8.97 24.26
N GLN A 145 -17.12 9.82 25.19
CA GLN A 145 -16.59 9.92 26.54
C GLN A 145 -17.20 8.92 27.52
N ALA A 146 -18.38 8.35 27.21
CA ALA A 146 -19.15 7.49 28.11
C ALA A 146 -18.54 6.09 28.37
N GLY A 147 -17.25 5.89 28.06
CA GLY A 147 -16.48 4.69 28.39
C GLY A 147 -15.88 3.99 27.18
N ASP A 148 -16.67 3.12 26.55
CA ASP A 148 -16.20 2.13 25.56
C ASP A 148 -15.88 2.71 24.17
N GLY A 149 -15.97 4.02 23.99
CA GLY A 149 -15.98 4.65 22.67
C GLY A 149 -14.71 4.49 21.84
N ARG A 150 -13.59 4.12 22.48
CA ARG A 150 -12.30 3.85 21.83
C ARG A 150 -11.92 2.38 21.73
N PHE A 151 -12.75 1.46 22.23
CA PHE A 151 -12.51 0.04 21.99
C PHE A 151 -12.96 -0.32 20.57
N PRO A 152 -12.27 -1.24 19.89
CA PRO A 152 -12.73 -1.72 18.60
C PRO A 152 -14.09 -2.41 18.76
N ILE A 153 -14.98 -2.23 17.77
CA ILE A 153 -16.25 -2.92 17.75
C ILE A 153 -16.00 -4.42 17.52
N THR A 154 -16.58 -5.24 18.39
CA THR A 154 -16.62 -6.70 18.27
C THR A 154 -18.07 -7.17 18.35
N GLY A 155 -18.34 -8.42 17.99
CA GLY A 155 -19.71 -8.94 17.96
C GLY A 155 -20.59 -8.31 16.87
N ALA A 156 -20.00 -7.61 15.90
CA ALA A 156 -20.62 -7.39 14.60
C ALA A 156 -20.36 -8.63 13.74
N ASN A 157 -21.37 -9.10 13.01
CA ASN A 157 -21.16 -10.17 12.04
C ASN A 157 -20.74 -9.61 10.67
N TRP A 158 -20.47 -10.49 9.71
CA TRP A 158 -20.02 -10.06 8.38
C TRP A 158 -21.06 -9.19 7.65
N PHE A 159 -22.35 -9.49 7.82
CA PHE A 159 -23.44 -8.70 7.21
C PHE A 159 -23.55 -7.31 7.83
N ASP A 160 -23.35 -7.18 9.14
CA ASP A 160 -23.24 -5.90 9.83
C ASP A 160 -22.10 -5.06 9.27
N ALA A 161 -20.92 -5.66 9.06
CA ALA A 161 -19.75 -4.97 8.51
C ALA A 161 -20.04 -4.42 7.11
N MET A 162 -20.63 -5.24 6.23
CA MET A 162 -20.98 -4.85 4.86
C MET A 162 -22.09 -3.80 4.82
N ARG A 163 -23.14 -3.96 5.64
CA ARG A 163 -24.24 -2.99 5.77
C ARG A 163 -23.73 -1.63 6.26
N THR A 164 -22.86 -1.62 7.25
CA THR A 164 -22.30 -0.38 7.81
C THR A 164 -21.44 0.34 6.77
N ALA A 165 -20.61 -0.39 6.02
CA ALA A 165 -19.85 0.18 4.90
C ALA A 165 -20.77 0.77 3.82
N HIS A 166 -21.87 0.09 3.49
CA HIS A 166 -22.88 0.59 2.55
C HIS A 166 -23.51 1.91 3.02
N LEU A 167 -23.99 1.96 4.26
CA LEU A 167 -24.59 3.17 4.84
C LEU A 167 -23.60 4.33 4.85
N TYR A 168 -22.34 4.07 5.22
CA TYR A 168 -21.32 5.11 5.24
C TYR A 168 -21.01 5.65 3.85
N ASN A 169 -20.93 4.78 2.84
CA ASN A 169 -20.73 5.20 1.45
C ASN A 169 -21.83 6.13 0.93
N ILE A 170 -23.10 5.84 1.26
CA ILE A 170 -24.22 6.72 0.88
C ILE A 170 -24.08 8.07 1.59
N TRP A 171 -23.83 8.05 2.90
CA TRP A 171 -23.74 9.25 3.72
C TRP A 171 -22.59 10.16 3.26
N LEU A 172 -21.40 9.59 2.99
CA LEU A 172 -20.25 10.35 2.48
C LEU A 172 -20.56 11.03 1.16
N ARG A 173 -21.30 10.39 0.25
CA ARG A 173 -21.66 11.00 -1.04
C ARG A 173 -22.61 12.19 -0.89
N GLN A 174 -23.39 12.23 0.19
CA GLN A 174 -24.31 13.32 0.49
C GLN A 174 -23.61 14.46 1.25
N HIS A 175 -22.70 14.15 2.17
CA HIS A 175 -22.17 15.12 3.14
C HIS A 175 -20.69 15.47 2.96
N ALA A 176 -19.91 14.59 2.32
CA ALA A 176 -18.44 14.68 2.30
C ALA A 176 -17.80 14.20 0.98
N LYS A 177 -18.54 14.24 -0.14
CA LYS A 177 -18.09 13.70 -1.44
C LYS A 177 -16.75 14.29 -1.89
N GLY A 178 -16.51 15.57 -1.58
CA GLY A 178 -15.27 16.27 -1.94
C GLY A 178 -14.03 15.78 -1.19
N LEU A 179 -14.20 15.03 -0.09
CA LEU A 179 -13.09 14.46 0.69
C LEU A 179 -12.71 13.04 0.23
N LEU A 180 -13.56 12.39 -0.57
CA LEU A 180 -13.24 11.07 -1.13
C LEU A 180 -12.18 11.20 -2.23
N PRO A 181 -11.12 10.38 -2.20
CA PRO A 181 -10.19 10.28 -3.32
C PRO A 181 -10.95 9.88 -4.60
N GLN A 182 -10.46 10.33 -5.74
CA GLN A 182 -11.10 10.12 -7.03
C GLN A 182 -10.12 9.55 -8.05
N GLU A 183 -10.59 8.62 -8.87
CA GLU A 183 -9.92 8.18 -10.10
C GLU A 183 -10.85 8.52 -11.27
N ASP A 184 -10.34 9.21 -12.31
CA ASP A 184 -11.15 9.73 -13.41
C ASP A 184 -12.43 10.49 -12.98
N LYS A 185 -12.33 11.29 -11.90
CA LYS A 185 -13.45 12.03 -11.30
C LYS A 185 -14.54 11.14 -10.68
N ILE A 186 -14.30 9.83 -10.56
CA ILE A 186 -15.17 8.90 -9.86
C ILE A 186 -14.69 8.78 -8.42
N SER A 187 -15.53 9.20 -7.47
CA SER A 187 -15.24 9.06 -6.04
C SER A 187 -15.14 7.59 -5.65
N GLY A 188 -14.10 7.29 -4.88
CA GLY A 188 -13.88 6.00 -4.24
C GLY A 188 -15.02 5.55 -3.33
N PHE A 189 -14.87 4.35 -2.79
CA PHE A 189 -15.84 3.76 -1.88
C PHE A 189 -15.15 2.96 -0.77
N VAL A 190 -15.82 2.92 0.37
CA VAL A 190 -15.41 2.18 1.57
C VAL A 190 -15.78 0.72 1.43
N ARG A 191 -14.88 -0.20 1.79
CA ARG A 191 -15.13 -1.64 1.90
C ARG A 191 -14.20 -2.29 2.94
N LEU A 192 -14.43 -3.55 3.26
CA LEU A 192 -13.40 -4.36 3.93
C LEU A 192 -12.15 -4.47 3.03
N PRO A 193 -10.94 -4.55 3.63
CA PRO A 193 -9.72 -4.82 2.88
C PRO A 193 -9.83 -6.18 2.19
N THR A 194 -9.15 -6.35 1.06
CA THR A 194 -8.85 -7.71 0.60
C THR A 194 -7.85 -8.36 1.54
N GLU A 195 -7.78 -9.69 1.53
CA GLU A 195 -6.76 -10.44 2.27
C GLU A 195 -5.34 -9.99 1.90
N VAL A 196 -5.09 -9.73 0.62
CA VAL A 196 -3.77 -9.33 0.12
C VAL A 196 -3.44 -7.89 0.53
N GLU A 197 -4.42 -6.97 0.45
CA GLU A 197 -4.25 -5.60 0.96
C GLU A 197 -3.94 -5.59 2.45
N TRP A 198 -4.67 -6.38 3.23
CA TRP A 198 -4.50 -6.48 4.67
C TRP A 198 -3.09 -6.97 5.03
N GLU A 199 -2.63 -8.08 4.45
CA GLU A 199 -1.31 -8.63 4.79
C GLU A 199 -0.17 -7.74 4.28
N PHE A 200 -0.30 -7.17 3.09
CA PHE A 200 0.67 -6.21 2.56
C PHE A 200 0.83 -5.02 3.52
N ALA A 201 -0.29 -4.46 4.01
CA ALA A 201 -0.26 -3.37 4.96
C ALA A 201 0.25 -3.81 6.35
N ALA A 202 -0.16 -4.98 6.86
CA ALA A 202 0.29 -5.50 8.15
C ALA A 202 1.81 -5.69 8.20
N ARG A 203 2.42 -6.17 7.11
CA ARG A 203 3.89 -6.35 6.97
C ARG A 203 4.67 -5.04 6.82
N GLY A 204 4.00 -3.91 6.64
CA GLY A 204 4.64 -2.60 6.44
C GLY A 204 4.80 -2.19 4.96
N GLY A 205 4.22 -2.94 4.02
CA GLY A 205 4.17 -2.60 2.60
C GLY A 205 5.54 -2.32 1.99
N ILE A 206 5.66 -1.24 1.20
CA ILE A 206 6.94 -0.81 0.63
C ILE A 206 7.79 0.06 1.58
N ASN A 207 7.34 0.30 2.83
CA ASN A 207 8.14 1.02 3.83
C ASN A 207 9.19 0.13 4.49
N VAL A 208 9.17 -1.17 4.18
CA VAL A 208 10.13 -2.17 4.64
C VAL A 208 10.91 -2.75 3.47
N ASN A 209 12.07 -3.35 3.73
CA ASN A 209 12.82 -4.04 2.69
C ASN A 209 12.28 -5.48 2.47
N ALA A 210 12.72 -6.16 1.41
CA ALA A 210 12.21 -7.49 1.07
C ALA A 210 12.49 -8.56 2.14
N ALA A 211 13.60 -8.43 2.89
CA ALA A 211 13.92 -9.36 3.97
C ALA A 211 12.94 -9.16 5.14
N GLU A 212 12.73 -7.92 5.57
CA GLU A 212 11.77 -7.56 6.61
C GLU A 212 10.33 -7.94 6.24
N PHE A 213 9.94 -7.77 4.97
CA PHE A 213 8.63 -8.15 4.49
C PHE A 213 8.39 -9.67 4.57
N ALA A 214 9.43 -10.49 4.41
CA ALA A 214 9.34 -11.95 4.45
C ALA A 214 9.25 -12.51 5.88
N GLU A 215 9.61 -11.73 6.90
CA GLU A 215 9.54 -12.15 8.29
C GLU A 215 8.09 -12.34 8.76
N PRO A 216 7.81 -13.21 9.76
CA PRO A 216 6.45 -13.41 10.28
C PRO A 216 5.80 -12.15 10.87
N ARG A 217 6.61 -11.18 11.31
CA ARG A 217 6.19 -9.91 11.91
C ARG A 217 6.90 -8.74 11.22
N TYR A 218 6.23 -7.59 11.19
CA TYR A 218 6.86 -6.35 10.73
C TYR A 218 7.97 -5.90 11.70
N PRO A 219 8.92 -5.05 11.26
CA PRO A 219 10.02 -4.59 12.10
C PRO A 219 9.55 -3.64 13.21
N MET A 220 9.72 -4.06 14.47
CA MET A 220 9.44 -3.32 15.71
C MET A 220 10.75 -2.73 16.25
N ARG A 221 11.19 -1.59 15.72
CA ARG A 221 12.57 -1.08 15.92
C ARG A 221 12.81 -0.35 17.23
N ASP A 222 11.77 0.25 17.80
CA ASP A 222 11.88 1.22 18.90
C ASP A 222 11.51 0.62 20.27
N GLY A 223 11.23 -0.69 20.34
CA GLY A 223 10.76 -1.30 21.58
C GLY A 223 10.49 -2.80 21.46
N LYS A 224 9.94 -3.35 22.54
CA LYS A 224 9.51 -4.75 22.61
C LYS A 224 8.12 -4.93 22.00
N ILE A 225 7.76 -6.16 21.67
CA ILE A 225 6.44 -6.49 21.08
C ILE A 225 5.25 -5.96 21.91
N THR A 226 5.35 -5.96 23.24
CA THR A 226 4.32 -5.41 24.16
C THR A 226 4.09 -3.91 24.02
N GLU A 227 4.97 -3.19 23.33
CA GLU A 227 4.85 -1.76 23.05
C GLU A 227 4.24 -1.49 21.67
N TYR A 228 4.05 -2.53 20.85
CA TYR A 228 3.51 -2.46 19.49
C TYR A 228 2.15 -3.14 19.36
N GLU A 229 1.97 -4.29 20.00
CA GLU A 229 0.81 -5.15 19.75
C GLU A 229 0.23 -5.78 21.02
N TRP A 230 -1.10 -5.97 21.00
CA TRP A 230 -1.85 -6.59 22.09
C TRP A 230 -2.07 -8.08 21.86
N PHE A 231 -1.44 -8.92 22.67
CA PHE A 231 -1.69 -10.38 22.71
C PHE A 231 -2.11 -10.85 24.10
N GLY A 232 -2.66 -12.06 24.16
CA GLY A 232 -3.06 -12.78 25.36
C GLY A 232 -1.87 -13.11 26.27
N GLY A 233 -2.02 -12.75 27.55
CA GLY A 233 -1.00 -12.97 28.57
C GLY A 233 -0.95 -11.83 29.58
N THR A 234 -0.52 -12.13 30.81
CA THR A 234 -0.45 -11.16 31.92
C THR A 234 0.53 -10.02 31.66
N GLN A 235 1.51 -10.22 30.79
CA GLN A 235 2.50 -9.23 30.36
C GLN A 235 2.00 -8.27 29.27
N SER A 236 0.79 -8.49 28.74
CA SER A 236 0.21 -7.74 27.63
C SER A 236 -1.26 -7.42 27.93
N SER A 237 -2.22 -8.02 27.23
CA SER A 237 -3.64 -7.64 27.28
C SER A 237 -4.37 -8.19 28.52
N ASN A 238 -3.76 -9.16 29.22
CA ASN A 238 -4.42 -10.01 30.22
C ASN A 238 -5.73 -10.63 29.68
N SER A 239 -5.72 -11.03 28.40
CA SER A 239 -6.87 -11.57 27.67
C SER A 239 -8.08 -10.62 27.66
N LYS A 240 -7.82 -9.31 27.56
CA LYS A 240 -8.85 -8.28 27.42
C LYS A 240 -8.60 -7.42 26.20
N ILE A 241 -9.69 -7.09 25.51
CA ILE A 241 -9.71 -6.07 24.47
C ILE A 241 -9.18 -4.74 25.01
N ASN A 242 -8.47 -3.97 24.17
CA ASN A 242 -7.88 -2.69 24.54
C ASN A 242 -8.31 -1.56 23.60
N ARG A 243 -8.09 -0.32 24.04
CA ARG A 243 -8.40 0.88 23.24
C ARG A 243 -7.45 0.98 22.06
N ILE A 244 -7.98 1.42 20.92
CA ILE A 244 -7.20 1.64 19.71
C ILE A 244 -6.06 2.67 19.91
N GLY A 245 -4.96 2.47 19.19
CA GLY A 245 -3.90 3.46 19.06
C GLY A 245 -3.20 3.82 20.37
N VAL A 246 -3.15 2.90 21.33
CA VAL A 246 -2.38 3.07 22.57
C VAL A 246 -0.90 2.79 22.31
N LEU A 247 -0.62 1.69 21.59
CA LEU A 247 0.70 1.17 21.27
C LEU A 247 1.30 1.83 20.01
N LEU A 248 2.58 1.55 19.75
CA LEU A 248 3.32 2.04 18.59
C LEU A 248 2.78 1.44 17.27
N PRO A 249 2.80 2.20 16.17
CA PRO A 249 2.31 1.70 14.89
C PRO A 249 3.34 0.83 14.17
N ASN A 250 2.88 0.11 13.15
CA ASN A 250 3.74 -0.52 12.15
C ASN A 250 4.41 0.53 11.22
N PRO A 251 5.32 0.14 10.31
CA PRO A 251 6.05 1.07 9.43
C PRO A 251 5.19 1.97 8.53
N LEU A 252 3.90 1.68 8.33
CA LEU A 252 2.97 2.50 7.55
C LEU A 252 2.20 3.52 8.42
N GLY A 253 2.37 3.47 9.75
CA GLY A 253 1.62 4.28 10.70
C GLY A 253 0.25 3.68 11.05
N LEU A 254 0.04 2.38 10.79
CA LEU A 254 -1.17 1.65 11.18
C LEU A 254 -0.97 1.03 12.56
N HIS A 255 -1.99 1.10 13.41
CA HIS A 255 -1.96 0.54 14.75
C HIS A 255 -2.78 -0.74 14.84
N ASP A 256 -2.46 -1.58 15.83
CA ASP A 256 -3.25 -2.75 16.21
C ASP A 256 -3.46 -3.69 15.00
N MET A 257 -2.40 -3.93 14.22
CA MET A 257 -2.49 -4.78 13.02
C MET A 257 -2.26 -6.26 13.34
N LEU A 258 -1.54 -6.57 14.42
CA LEU A 258 -1.23 -7.93 14.84
C LEU A 258 -1.63 -8.11 16.31
N GLY A 259 -2.91 -8.15 16.61
CA GLY A 259 -3.43 -8.34 17.96
C GLY A 259 -4.71 -7.55 18.17
N ASN A 260 -5.00 -7.22 19.43
CA ASN A 260 -6.21 -6.55 19.86
C ASN A 260 -7.48 -7.28 19.38
N VAL A 261 -8.04 -6.99 18.21
CA VAL A 261 -9.08 -7.85 17.62
C VAL A 261 -8.67 -8.36 16.25
N SER A 262 -9.10 -9.56 15.92
CA SER A 262 -8.93 -10.05 14.55
C SER A 262 -9.83 -9.26 13.60
N GLU A 263 -9.42 -9.10 12.35
CA GLU A 263 -10.11 -8.26 11.38
C GLU A 263 -10.71 -9.07 10.24
N MET A 264 -11.99 -8.84 9.94
CA MET A 264 -12.65 -9.40 8.76
C MET A 264 -12.08 -8.82 7.46
N THR A 265 -11.92 -9.64 6.43
CA THR A 265 -11.58 -9.19 5.08
C THR A 265 -12.72 -9.48 4.09
N LEU A 266 -12.60 -8.94 2.88
CA LEU A 266 -13.60 -9.08 1.82
C LEU A 266 -13.56 -10.46 1.13
N ASP A 267 -12.42 -11.14 1.18
CA ASP A 267 -12.17 -12.36 0.42
C ASP A 267 -12.87 -13.58 1.02
N ALA A 268 -13.30 -14.47 0.12
CA ALA A 268 -13.70 -15.80 0.54
C ALA A 268 -12.48 -16.60 1.04
N PHE A 269 -12.64 -17.33 2.13
CA PHE A 269 -11.61 -18.23 2.63
C PHE A 269 -11.38 -19.37 1.65
N ARG A 270 -10.10 -19.59 1.34
CA ARG A 270 -9.66 -20.65 0.43
C ARG A 270 -8.41 -21.28 1.00
N LEU A 271 -8.39 -22.61 1.03
CA LEU A 271 -7.21 -23.38 1.34
C LEU A 271 -6.13 -23.18 0.29
N ASN A 272 -4.87 -23.31 0.68
CA ASN A 272 -3.74 -23.32 -0.25
C ASN A 272 -3.55 -24.71 -0.87
N LYS A 273 -3.27 -24.71 -2.17
CA LYS A 273 -2.83 -25.85 -2.97
C LYS A 273 -1.46 -25.50 -3.55
N PHE A 274 -0.43 -25.68 -2.71
CA PHE A 274 0.95 -25.26 -2.97
C PHE A 274 1.06 -23.75 -3.20
N ASP A 275 1.35 -23.32 -4.43
CA ASP A 275 1.64 -21.96 -4.87
C ASP A 275 0.38 -21.16 -5.26
N ARG A 276 -0.80 -21.75 -5.12
CA ARG A 276 -2.08 -21.07 -5.40
C ARG A 276 -3.13 -21.44 -4.38
N GLN A 277 -4.25 -20.73 -4.41
CA GLN A 277 -5.44 -21.10 -3.66
C GLN A 277 -6.23 -22.22 -4.36
N ASN A 278 -6.93 -23.02 -3.56
CA ASN A 278 -7.88 -24.05 -3.99
C ASN A 278 -9.11 -23.40 -4.66
N GLY A 279 -9.75 -24.14 -5.57
CA GLY A 279 -10.93 -23.67 -6.30
C GLY A 279 -12.21 -23.59 -5.47
N SER A 280 -12.30 -24.33 -4.35
CA SER A 280 -13.40 -24.24 -3.39
C SER A 280 -13.29 -22.95 -2.59
N ALA A 281 -14.43 -22.26 -2.43
CA ALA A 281 -14.57 -21.07 -1.61
C ALA A 281 -15.39 -21.42 -0.37
N GLY A 282 -14.86 -21.07 0.79
CA GLY A 282 -15.56 -21.13 2.06
C GLY A 282 -16.25 -19.81 2.38
N SER A 283 -16.31 -19.50 3.67
CA SER A 283 -16.82 -18.26 4.24
C SER A 283 -15.85 -17.09 4.01
N PHE A 284 -15.71 -16.12 4.91
CA PHE A 284 -14.77 -15.00 4.80
C PHE A 284 -13.47 -15.27 5.56
N VAL A 285 -12.40 -14.56 5.17
CA VAL A 285 -11.11 -14.62 5.87
C VAL A 285 -11.09 -13.67 7.07
N ILE A 286 -10.53 -14.13 8.18
CA ILE A 286 -10.17 -13.33 9.35
C ILE A 286 -8.65 -13.27 9.49
N ARG A 287 -8.10 -12.10 9.82
CA ARG A 287 -6.65 -11.84 9.95
C ARG A 287 -6.27 -11.18 11.27
N GLY A 288 -4.97 -11.16 11.60
CA GLY A 288 -4.42 -10.28 12.64
C GLY A 288 -4.26 -10.85 14.03
N SER A 289 -4.83 -12.03 14.34
CA SER A 289 -4.87 -12.56 15.71
C SER A 289 -5.71 -11.67 16.64
N ASP A 290 -5.80 -12.00 17.93
CA ASP A 290 -6.66 -11.26 18.86
C ASP A 290 -6.10 -11.24 20.29
N PHE A 291 -6.73 -10.45 21.15
CA PHE A 291 -6.33 -10.21 22.52
C PHE A 291 -6.28 -11.49 23.39
N MET A 292 -6.88 -12.61 22.97
CA MET A 292 -6.83 -13.89 23.70
C MET A 292 -5.68 -14.79 23.26
N GLN A 293 -5.14 -14.59 22.06
CA GLN A 293 -4.12 -15.48 21.48
C GLN A 293 -2.73 -15.18 22.05
N PRO A 294 -1.86 -16.19 22.20
CA PRO A 294 -0.51 -15.98 22.69
C PRO A 294 0.35 -15.21 21.68
N GLU A 295 1.48 -14.68 22.16
CA GLU A 295 2.44 -13.93 21.34
C GLU A 295 2.86 -14.68 20.06
N SER A 296 3.01 -16.01 20.14
CA SER A 296 3.41 -16.87 19.01
C SER A 296 2.45 -16.80 17.81
N GLU A 297 1.20 -16.39 18.02
CA GLU A 297 0.20 -16.22 16.95
C GLU A 297 0.13 -14.78 16.42
N LEU A 298 0.92 -13.84 16.93
CA LEU A 298 1.04 -12.51 16.34
C LEU A 298 1.88 -12.57 15.06
N ARG A 299 1.30 -13.02 13.96
CA ARG A 299 1.97 -13.18 12.67
C ARG A 299 1.11 -12.63 11.54
N ALA A 300 1.73 -11.95 10.59
CA ALA A 300 1.03 -11.36 9.45
C ALA A 300 0.43 -12.40 8.50
N ALA A 301 0.91 -13.65 8.52
CA ALA A 301 0.38 -14.76 7.74
C ALA A 301 -0.78 -15.49 8.43
N LEU A 302 -1.01 -15.27 9.74
CA LEU A 302 -2.09 -15.94 10.47
C LEU A 302 -3.42 -15.58 9.81
N ARG A 303 -4.18 -16.62 9.47
CA ARG A 303 -5.52 -16.49 8.90
C ARG A 303 -6.39 -17.64 9.36
N ARG A 304 -7.67 -17.35 9.60
CA ARG A 304 -8.70 -18.36 9.88
C ARG A 304 -9.95 -18.10 9.07
N GLU A 305 -10.75 -19.15 8.90
CA GLU A 305 -12.07 -19.04 8.32
C GLU A 305 -13.04 -18.49 9.37
N GLY A 306 -13.77 -17.43 9.02
CA GLY A 306 -14.88 -16.93 9.83
C GLY A 306 -16.15 -17.72 9.58
N ASN A 307 -17.05 -17.77 10.55
CA ASN A 307 -18.36 -18.41 10.38
C ASN A 307 -19.41 -17.34 10.07
N LEU A 308 -20.22 -17.56 9.01
CA LEU A 308 -21.37 -16.69 8.73
C LEU A 308 -22.58 -17.08 9.60
N TYR A 309 -22.74 -18.38 9.84
CA TYR A 309 -23.88 -18.96 10.53
C TYR A 309 -23.45 -20.10 11.46
N ASP A 310 -24.29 -20.39 12.44
CA ASP A 310 -24.38 -21.68 13.13
C ASP A 310 -25.76 -22.32 12.84
N GLU A 311 -26.12 -23.39 13.56
CA GLU A 311 -27.41 -24.07 13.38
C GLU A 311 -28.62 -23.19 13.76
N ASP A 312 -28.42 -22.13 14.55
CA ASP A 312 -29.47 -21.28 15.10
C ASP A 312 -29.58 -19.92 14.37
N GLY A 313 -28.56 -19.51 13.61
CA GLY A 313 -28.62 -18.33 12.74
C GLY A 313 -27.28 -17.63 12.53
N GLU A 314 -27.32 -16.31 12.36
CA GLU A 314 -26.12 -15.48 12.18
C GLU A 314 -25.26 -15.45 13.44
N ILE A 315 -23.98 -15.82 13.32
CA ILE A 315 -23.06 -15.85 14.46
C ILE A 315 -22.26 -14.56 14.59
N LYS A 316 -21.94 -14.20 15.83
CA LYS A 316 -21.14 -13.03 16.21
C LYS A 316 -19.92 -13.50 16.99
N ASP A 317 -18.73 -13.02 16.61
CA ASP A 317 -17.48 -13.33 17.30
C ASP A 317 -17.03 -12.12 18.13
N LYS A 318 -16.78 -12.33 19.42
CA LYS A 318 -16.36 -11.28 20.37
C LYS A 318 -14.89 -10.91 20.26
N THR A 319 -14.13 -11.67 19.46
CA THR A 319 -12.70 -11.43 19.20
C THR A 319 -12.45 -10.82 17.82
N VAL A 320 -13.50 -10.67 17.01
CA VAL A 320 -13.39 -10.19 15.62
C VAL A 320 -14.05 -8.83 15.50
N GLY A 321 -13.28 -7.86 15.02
CA GLY A 321 -13.74 -6.57 14.57
C GLY A 321 -13.49 -6.36 13.08
N LEU A 322 -13.33 -5.11 12.68
CA LEU A 322 -13.12 -4.76 11.29
C LEU A 322 -12.31 -3.48 11.12
N ARG A 323 -11.65 -3.40 9.98
CA ARG A 323 -10.99 -2.21 9.45
C ARG A 323 -11.50 -1.96 8.05
N TRP A 324 -11.47 -0.72 7.62
CA TRP A 324 -11.91 -0.35 6.28
C TRP A 324 -10.77 0.11 5.39
N VAL A 325 -10.97 -0.07 4.09
CA VAL A 325 -10.18 0.59 3.05
C VAL A 325 -11.08 1.45 2.18
N ILE A 326 -10.48 2.42 1.49
CA ILE A 326 -11.10 3.17 0.40
C ILE A 326 -10.36 2.83 -0.88
N ALA A 327 -11.12 2.31 -1.84
CA ALA A 327 -10.63 1.93 -3.16
C ALA A 327 -11.46 2.61 -4.25
N SER A 328 -10.96 2.56 -5.48
CA SER A 328 -11.70 2.96 -6.67
C SER A 328 -12.38 1.74 -7.32
N ARG A 329 -13.23 2.01 -8.31
CA ARG A 329 -13.67 1.00 -9.28
C ARG A 329 -12.58 0.81 -10.33
N GLU A 330 -12.42 -0.41 -10.84
CA GLU A 330 -11.44 -0.69 -11.90
C GLU A 330 -11.87 -0.14 -13.28
N MET A 331 -13.17 -0.06 -13.55
CA MET A 331 -13.70 0.50 -14.81
C MET A 331 -14.34 1.86 -14.54
N THR A 332 -13.51 2.90 -14.50
CA THR A 332 -13.89 4.27 -14.10
C THR A 332 -14.46 5.11 -15.24
N SER A 333 -13.95 4.94 -16.47
CA SER A 333 -14.32 5.77 -17.62
C SER A 333 -14.14 5.01 -18.94
N ALA A 334 -14.79 5.45 -20.02
CA ALA A 334 -14.61 4.87 -21.35
C ALA A 334 -13.16 4.97 -21.85
N ASN A 335 -12.46 6.05 -21.49
CA ASN A 335 -11.04 6.21 -21.82
C ASN A 335 -10.17 5.23 -21.03
N HIS A 336 -10.52 4.98 -19.77
CA HIS A 336 -9.82 3.99 -18.96
C HIS A 336 -10.04 2.57 -19.48
N VAL A 337 -11.26 2.21 -19.88
CA VAL A 337 -11.56 0.92 -20.52
C VAL A 337 -10.72 0.72 -21.78
N LYS A 338 -10.62 1.73 -22.65
CA LYS A 338 -9.72 1.68 -23.82
C LYS A 338 -8.26 1.50 -23.41
N ALA A 339 -7.81 2.17 -22.37
CA ALA A 339 -6.45 2.02 -21.85
C ALA A 339 -6.19 0.60 -21.28
N LEU A 340 -7.19 -0.02 -20.64
CA LEU A 340 -7.15 -1.41 -20.19
C LEU A 340 -7.08 -2.38 -21.39
N GLU A 341 -7.91 -2.18 -22.41
CA GLU A 341 -7.89 -2.99 -23.65
C GLU A 341 -6.52 -2.89 -24.35
N GLU A 342 -5.99 -1.66 -24.47
CA GLU A 342 -4.66 -1.43 -25.04
C GLU A 342 -3.55 -2.08 -24.21
N SER A 343 -3.64 -2.00 -22.87
CA SER A 343 -2.66 -2.65 -21.97
C SER A 343 -2.75 -4.17 -22.10
N TYR A 344 -3.95 -4.74 -22.01
CA TYR A 344 -4.20 -6.17 -22.14
C TYR A 344 -3.69 -6.72 -23.48
N SER A 345 -3.93 -5.99 -24.58
CA SER A 345 -3.47 -6.40 -25.92
C SER A 345 -1.95 -6.49 -26.05
N LYS A 346 -1.20 -5.77 -25.20
CA LYS A 346 0.27 -5.74 -25.19
C LYS A 346 0.86 -6.76 -24.21
N LEU A 347 0.07 -7.33 -23.31
CA LEU A 347 0.56 -8.29 -22.31
C LEU A 347 1.12 -9.54 -22.99
N GLY A 348 2.35 -9.90 -22.61
CA GLY A 348 3.02 -11.06 -23.17
C GLY A 348 3.35 -10.95 -24.66
N ASP A 349 3.26 -9.77 -25.28
CA ASP A 349 3.54 -9.61 -26.72
C ASP A 349 4.98 -9.98 -27.08
N GLY A 350 5.91 -10.01 -26.11
CA GLY A 350 7.26 -10.52 -26.33
C GLY A 350 8.12 -9.60 -27.19
N HIS A 351 7.88 -8.28 -27.17
CA HIS A 351 8.82 -7.28 -27.70
C HIS A 351 10.03 -7.17 -26.78
N VAL A 352 10.80 -8.25 -26.74
CA VAL A 352 12.05 -8.37 -26.00
C VAL A 352 13.18 -8.46 -27.02
N SER A 353 13.43 -7.35 -27.72
CA SER A 353 14.72 -7.14 -28.38
C SER A 353 15.49 -6.15 -27.52
N SER A 354 16.65 -6.57 -27.03
CA SER A 354 17.69 -5.70 -26.45
C SER A 354 18.28 -4.71 -27.47
N ASP A 355 17.89 -4.83 -28.75
CA ASP A 355 18.37 -4.02 -29.86
C ASP A 355 17.23 -3.26 -30.55
N ALA A 356 17.35 -1.93 -30.60
CA ALA A 356 16.48 -1.03 -31.36
C ALA A 356 16.59 -1.22 -32.89
N THR A 357 17.46 -2.10 -33.37
CA THR A 357 17.78 -2.30 -34.79
C THR A 357 17.07 -3.50 -35.43
N LYS A 358 16.54 -4.45 -34.65
CA LYS A 358 15.74 -5.56 -35.19
C LYS A 358 14.26 -5.20 -35.20
N LYS A 359 13.82 -4.61 -36.33
CA LYS A 359 12.41 -4.38 -36.69
C LYS A 359 11.67 -5.70 -37.02
N GLY A 360 11.83 -6.73 -36.21
CA GLY A 360 11.05 -7.97 -36.33
C GLY A 360 9.71 -7.83 -35.61
N ALA A 361 8.63 -8.35 -36.19
CA ALA A 361 7.40 -8.56 -35.42
C ALA A 361 7.71 -9.55 -34.29
N SER A 362 7.06 -9.42 -33.13
CA SER A 362 7.25 -10.40 -32.07
C SER A 362 6.68 -11.76 -32.48
N ALA A 363 7.18 -12.85 -31.90
CA ALA A 363 6.68 -14.20 -32.20
C ALA A 363 5.15 -14.31 -32.04
N VAL A 364 4.57 -13.59 -31.07
CA VAL A 364 3.12 -13.48 -30.87
C VAL A 364 2.42 -12.80 -32.06
N LYS A 365 3.01 -11.73 -32.61
CA LYS A 365 2.47 -11.03 -33.79
C LYS A 365 2.59 -11.86 -35.06
N GLU A 366 3.69 -12.58 -35.23
CA GLU A 366 3.87 -13.51 -36.36
C GLU A 366 2.86 -14.67 -36.29
N LEU A 367 2.67 -15.26 -35.10
CA LEU A 367 1.68 -16.31 -34.88
C LEU A 367 0.25 -15.84 -35.15
N ASN A 368 -0.09 -14.62 -34.71
CA ASN A 368 -1.37 -13.97 -35.03
C ASN A 368 -1.57 -13.80 -36.54
N ALA A 369 -0.55 -13.30 -37.24
CA ALA A 369 -0.62 -13.11 -38.69
C ALA A 369 -0.84 -14.44 -39.42
N LEU A 370 -0.13 -15.50 -39.01
CA LEU A 370 -0.33 -16.86 -39.54
C LEU A 370 -1.73 -17.38 -39.26
N ALA A 371 -2.23 -17.26 -38.03
CA ALA A 371 -3.58 -17.69 -37.65
C ALA A 371 -4.68 -16.96 -38.44
N GLY A 372 -4.45 -15.71 -38.84
CA GLY A 372 -5.37 -14.95 -39.68
C GLY A 372 -5.53 -15.49 -41.11
N THR A 373 -4.56 -16.29 -41.59
CA THR A 373 -4.62 -16.90 -42.94
C THR A 373 -5.22 -18.31 -42.95
N VAL A 374 -5.42 -18.90 -41.76
CA VAL A 374 -5.92 -20.28 -41.61
C VAL A 374 -7.45 -20.32 -41.66
N THR A 375 -7.98 -21.13 -42.57
CA THR A 375 -9.43 -21.39 -42.70
C THR A 375 -9.90 -22.59 -41.88
N ASP A 376 -9.01 -23.54 -41.58
CA ASP A 376 -9.32 -24.71 -40.74
C ASP A 376 -9.59 -24.27 -39.29
N LYS A 377 -10.81 -24.50 -38.80
CA LYS A 377 -11.23 -24.07 -37.46
C LYS A 377 -10.40 -24.72 -36.37
N LYS A 378 -10.08 -26.02 -36.48
CA LYS A 378 -9.34 -26.75 -35.45
C LYS A 378 -7.91 -26.24 -35.34
N LEU A 379 -7.25 -26.01 -36.49
CA LEU A 379 -5.91 -25.44 -36.52
C LEU A 379 -5.91 -24.00 -36.00
N LYS A 380 -6.92 -23.19 -36.34
CA LYS A 380 -7.08 -21.84 -35.81
C LYS A 380 -7.22 -21.83 -34.29
N ASP A 381 -8.03 -22.72 -33.72
CA ASP A 381 -8.21 -22.87 -32.27
C ASP A 381 -6.90 -23.33 -31.59
N GLN A 382 -6.13 -24.22 -32.23
CA GLN A 382 -4.81 -24.65 -31.74
C GLN A 382 -3.78 -23.52 -31.75
N LEU A 383 -3.73 -22.70 -32.81
CA LEU A 383 -2.84 -21.55 -32.90
C LEU A 383 -3.18 -20.49 -31.85
N ALA A 384 -4.47 -20.21 -31.63
CA ALA A 384 -4.92 -19.31 -30.56
C ALA A 384 -4.53 -19.84 -29.16
N GLY A 385 -4.66 -21.15 -28.93
CA GLY A 385 -4.21 -21.78 -27.69
C GLY A 385 -2.70 -21.69 -27.48
N LEU A 386 -1.91 -21.82 -28.55
CA LEU A 386 -0.45 -21.65 -28.51
C LEU A 386 -0.06 -20.19 -28.24
N GLU A 387 -0.73 -19.25 -28.88
CA GLU A 387 -0.55 -17.82 -28.66
C GLU A 387 -0.80 -17.42 -27.20
N GLY A 388 -1.89 -17.90 -26.61
CA GLY A 388 -2.20 -17.66 -25.20
C GLY A 388 -1.10 -18.19 -24.26
N LYS A 389 -0.59 -19.40 -24.52
CA LYS A 389 0.53 -19.98 -23.75
C LYS A 389 1.81 -19.18 -23.92
N LEU A 390 2.12 -18.75 -25.13
CA LEU A 390 3.31 -17.95 -25.43
C LEU A 390 3.23 -16.58 -24.74
N ARG A 391 2.07 -15.91 -24.79
CA ARG A 391 1.84 -14.66 -24.05
C ARG A 391 2.02 -14.84 -22.55
N ALA A 392 1.42 -15.87 -21.95
CA ALA A 392 1.57 -16.14 -20.52
C ALA A 392 3.04 -16.39 -20.12
N SER A 393 3.77 -17.16 -20.92
CA SER A 393 5.22 -17.40 -20.72
C SER A 393 6.03 -16.11 -20.84
N ASN A 394 5.78 -15.30 -21.87
CA ASN A 394 6.46 -14.02 -22.06
C ASN A 394 6.19 -13.08 -20.88
N GLN A 395 4.93 -12.99 -20.43
CA GLN A 395 4.54 -12.16 -19.29
C GLN A 395 5.31 -12.55 -18.02
N GLN A 396 5.37 -13.85 -17.71
CA GLN A 396 6.12 -14.34 -16.56
C GLN A 396 7.63 -14.01 -16.65
N GLN A 397 8.21 -14.10 -17.85
CA GLN A 397 9.62 -13.71 -18.08
C GLN A 397 9.84 -12.20 -17.93
N GLU A 398 8.89 -11.39 -18.39
CA GLU A 398 8.95 -9.92 -18.24
C GLU A 398 8.89 -9.51 -16.77
N GLU A 399 8.00 -10.11 -15.98
CA GLU A 399 7.90 -9.87 -14.53
C GLU A 399 9.17 -10.26 -13.77
N ALA A 400 9.72 -11.45 -14.05
CA ALA A 400 10.97 -11.91 -13.45
C ALA A 400 12.14 -11.00 -13.82
N ARG A 401 12.20 -10.55 -15.08
CA ARG A 401 13.21 -9.60 -15.54
C ARG A 401 13.08 -8.25 -14.85
N ASP A 402 11.87 -7.74 -14.68
CA ASP A 402 11.64 -6.46 -14.00
C ASP A 402 12.09 -6.50 -12.53
N GLN A 403 11.86 -7.62 -11.83
CA GLN A 403 12.41 -7.84 -10.49
C GLN A 403 13.96 -7.87 -10.51
N ALA A 404 14.56 -8.60 -11.45
CA ALA A 404 16.02 -8.70 -11.58
C ALA A 404 16.66 -7.33 -11.89
N ILE A 405 16.01 -6.51 -12.73
CA ILE A 405 16.44 -5.13 -13.00
C ILE A 405 16.44 -4.31 -11.71
N ARG A 406 15.36 -4.35 -10.92
CA ARG A 406 15.30 -3.60 -9.65
C ARG A 406 16.38 -4.04 -8.67
N ALA A 407 16.67 -5.35 -8.58
CA ALA A 407 17.76 -5.86 -7.76
C ALA A 407 19.14 -5.36 -8.25
N SER A 408 19.38 -5.36 -9.56
CA SER A 408 20.61 -4.86 -10.17
C SER A 408 20.80 -3.36 -9.97
N LEU A 409 19.74 -2.56 -10.15
CA LEU A 409 19.76 -1.12 -9.90
C LEU A 409 20.03 -0.80 -8.42
N ASN A 410 19.44 -1.57 -7.50
CA ASN A 410 19.69 -1.45 -6.06
C ASN A 410 21.16 -1.73 -5.72
N LEU A 411 21.73 -2.82 -6.27
CA LEU A 411 23.15 -3.12 -6.12
C LEU A 411 24.04 -2.00 -6.67
N GLY A 412 23.71 -1.45 -7.85
CA GLY A 412 24.44 -0.33 -8.45
C GLY A 412 24.44 0.92 -7.59
N ALA A 413 23.27 1.29 -7.03
CA ALA A 413 23.15 2.40 -6.09
C ALA A 413 24.01 2.18 -4.83
N PHE A 414 23.98 0.97 -4.26
CA PHE A 414 24.80 0.62 -3.09
C PHE A 414 26.31 0.62 -3.41
N LEU A 415 26.73 0.07 -4.55
CA LEU A 415 28.14 0.11 -4.93
C LEU A 415 28.64 1.55 -5.14
N CYS A 416 27.78 2.46 -5.59
CA CYS A 416 28.11 3.88 -5.69
C CYS A 416 28.32 4.54 -4.32
N THR A 417 27.60 4.12 -3.25
CA THR A 417 27.93 4.56 -1.88
C THR A 417 29.31 4.07 -1.47
N LYS A 418 29.63 2.81 -1.79
CA LYS A 418 30.94 2.23 -1.47
C LYS A 418 32.08 2.94 -2.19
N LEU A 419 31.88 3.32 -3.47
CA LEU A 419 32.83 4.12 -4.23
C LEU A 419 33.05 5.50 -3.61
N LYS A 420 31.99 6.14 -3.10
CA LYS A 420 32.10 7.40 -2.37
C LYS A 420 32.97 7.23 -1.14
N ASP A 421 32.61 6.31 -0.25
CA ASP A 421 33.29 6.12 1.04
C ASP A 421 34.78 5.77 0.86
N ASP A 422 35.07 4.80 0.00
CA ASP A 422 36.45 4.36 -0.24
C ASP A 422 37.26 5.41 -1.01
N GLY A 423 36.62 6.14 -1.94
CA GLY A 423 37.24 7.22 -2.71
C GLY A 423 37.60 8.43 -1.84
N GLU A 424 36.71 8.83 -0.93
CA GLU A 424 36.95 9.91 0.04
C GLU A 424 38.06 9.52 1.02
N HIS A 425 38.04 8.28 1.52
CA HIS A 425 39.10 7.79 2.39
C HIS A 425 40.47 7.74 1.69
N ARG A 426 40.52 7.29 0.43
CA ARG A 426 41.74 7.36 -0.39
C ARG A 426 42.24 8.79 -0.55
N ASN A 427 41.34 9.75 -0.82
CA ASN A 427 41.72 11.16 -0.96
C ASN A 427 42.31 11.73 0.34
N LEU A 428 41.73 11.36 1.50
CA LEU A 428 42.28 11.72 2.81
C LEU A 428 43.69 11.14 3.01
N LEU A 429 43.88 9.84 2.77
CA LEU A 429 45.19 9.19 2.89
C LEU A 429 46.23 9.82 1.98
N ARG A 430 45.84 10.17 0.75
CA ARG A 430 46.73 10.85 -0.21
C ARG A 430 47.10 12.24 0.28
N SER A 431 46.15 13.00 0.82
CA SER A 431 46.42 14.32 1.40
C SER A 431 47.38 14.24 2.59
N VAL A 432 47.17 13.27 3.49
CA VAL A 432 48.03 13.03 4.66
C VAL A 432 49.43 12.58 4.25
N TYR A 433 49.53 11.68 3.27
CA TYR A 433 50.84 11.26 2.76
C TYR A 433 51.57 12.43 2.11
N LYS A 434 50.90 13.20 1.25
CA LYS A 434 51.49 14.37 0.61
C LYS A 434 52.01 15.39 1.63
N SER A 435 51.19 15.78 2.61
CA SER A 435 51.59 16.81 3.58
C SER A 435 52.74 16.37 4.50
N ASN A 436 52.80 15.09 4.87
CA ASN A 436 53.76 14.60 5.85
C ASN A 436 55.00 13.93 5.24
N CYS A 437 54.97 13.57 3.95
CA CYS A 437 56.05 12.81 3.32
C CYS A 437 56.58 13.42 2.02
N GLU A 438 55.79 14.22 1.30
CA GLU A 438 56.21 14.85 0.03
C GLU A 438 56.50 16.35 0.18
N ASP A 439 55.64 17.09 0.88
CA ASP A 439 55.72 18.56 1.00
C ASP A 439 56.68 19.05 2.11
N GLY A 440 57.50 18.15 2.67
CA GLY A 440 58.60 18.47 3.60
C GLY A 440 58.29 18.26 5.09
N ASN A 441 58.48 17.01 5.55
CA ASN A 441 58.80 16.58 6.93
C ASN A 441 58.78 15.04 7.00
N SER A 442 59.56 14.39 6.12
CA SER A 442 59.59 12.93 6.03
C SER A 442 60.01 12.30 7.37
N ASP A 443 59.10 11.51 7.96
CA ASP A 443 59.32 10.79 9.21
C ASP A 443 59.50 9.28 8.97
N ALA A 444 59.90 8.54 10.01
CA ALA A 444 60.11 7.09 9.95
C ALA A 444 58.84 6.27 9.58
N THR A 445 57.66 6.90 9.56
CA THR A 445 56.39 6.25 9.25
C THR A 445 55.92 6.46 7.80
N CYS A 446 56.65 7.25 7.00
CA CYS A 446 56.30 7.52 5.59
C CYS A 446 56.22 6.25 4.72
N GLU A 447 57.12 5.28 4.91
CA GLU A 447 57.03 3.98 4.21
C GLU A 447 55.77 3.20 4.58
N ARG A 448 55.35 3.25 5.85
CA ARG A 448 54.11 2.62 6.31
C ARG A 448 52.89 3.34 5.72
N ARG A 449 52.88 4.67 5.70
CA ARG A 449 51.80 5.48 5.10
C ARG A 449 51.69 5.22 3.60
N LYS A 450 52.80 5.12 2.88
CA LYS A 450 52.85 4.78 1.46
C LYS A 450 52.23 3.41 1.19
N LYS A 451 52.64 2.38 1.94
CA LYS A 451 52.06 1.02 1.84
C LYS A 451 50.55 1.01 2.09
N LEU A 452 50.09 1.76 3.09
CA LEU A 452 48.66 1.89 3.40
C LEU A 452 47.91 2.58 2.25
N LEU A 453 48.41 3.71 1.75
CA LEU A 453 47.83 4.44 0.61
C LEU A 453 47.71 3.53 -0.62
N THR A 454 48.79 2.87 -1.02
CA THR A 454 48.79 1.96 -2.19
C THR A 454 47.80 0.80 -2.00
N SER A 455 47.70 0.23 -0.79
CA SER A 455 46.70 -0.80 -0.49
C SER A 455 45.26 -0.29 -0.61
N HIS A 456 44.98 0.94 -0.17
CA HIS A 456 43.67 1.56 -0.35
C HIS A 456 43.37 1.92 -1.81
N GLU A 457 44.35 2.42 -2.55
CA GLU A 457 44.21 2.72 -3.98
C GLU A 457 43.85 1.46 -4.78
N SER A 458 44.54 0.35 -4.52
CA SER A 458 44.24 -0.94 -5.15
C SER A 458 42.83 -1.44 -4.81
N ARG A 459 42.35 -1.24 -3.57
CA ARG A 459 40.98 -1.56 -3.19
C ARG A 459 39.95 -0.70 -3.91
N VAL A 460 40.16 0.62 -3.97
CA VAL A 460 39.28 1.54 -4.70
C VAL A 460 39.22 1.16 -6.18
N GLU A 461 40.36 0.83 -6.79
CA GLU A 461 40.41 0.35 -8.17
C GLU A 461 39.60 -0.93 -8.37
N GLY A 462 39.75 -1.92 -7.46
CA GLY A 462 38.98 -3.16 -7.49
C GLY A 462 37.48 -2.95 -7.39
N VAL A 463 37.01 -2.12 -6.45
CA VAL A 463 35.58 -1.78 -6.31
C VAL A 463 35.08 -1.00 -7.53
N THR A 464 35.88 -0.06 -8.06
CA THR A 464 35.53 0.71 -9.26
C THR A 464 35.41 -0.20 -10.49
N GLN A 465 36.28 -1.20 -10.61
CA GLN A 465 36.20 -2.20 -11.66
C GLN A 465 34.95 -3.07 -11.53
N TYR A 466 34.62 -3.54 -10.32
CA TYR A 466 33.40 -4.32 -10.08
C TYR A 466 32.13 -3.50 -10.38
N TYR A 467 32.08 -2.25 -9.93
CA TYR A 467 31.00 -1.31 -10.25
C TYR A 467 30.84 -1.14 -11.76
N ALA A 468 31.94 -0.87 -12.48
CA ALA A 468 31.91 -0.68 -13.92
C ALA A 468 31.43 -1.93 -14.67
N SER A 469 31.89 -3.12 -14.25
CA SER A 469 31.41 -4.40 -14.80
C SER A 469 29.90 -4.54 -14.59
N SER A 470 29.43 -4.38 -13.35
CA SER A 470 28.01 -4.53 -13.02
C SER A 470 27.10 -3.56 -13.80
N LEU A 471 27.58 -2.33 -14.03
CA LEU A 471 26.89 -1.31 -14.82
C LEU A 471 26.78 -1.71 -16.29
N VAL A 472 27.88 -2.16 -16.88
CA VAL A 472 27.95 -2.63 -18.28
C VAL A 472 27.11 -3.88 -18.48
N ASP A 473 27.20 -4.85 -17.55
CA ASP A 473 26.43 -6.09 -17.58
C ASP A 473 24.93 -5.79 -17.53
N ALA A 474 24.49 -4.96 -16.58
CA ALA A 474 23.09 -4.56 -16.47
C ALA A 474 22.61 -3.77 -17.70
N ALA A 475 23.43 -2.84 -18.22
CA ALA A 475 23.09 -2.08 -19.42
C ALA A 475 22.93 -2.97 -20.66
N THR A 476 23.83 -3.94 -20.81
CA THR A 476 23.85 -4.86 -21.96
C THR A 476 22.73 -5.88 -21.88
N LEU A 477 22.50 -6.46 -20.70
CA LEU A 477 21.49 -7.50 -20.48
C LEU A 477 20.06 -6.95 -20.59
N TYR A 478 19.80 -5.79 -20.02
CA TYR A 478 18.43 -5.29 -19.87
C TYR A 478 18.04 -4.23 -20.91
N GLY A 479 19.01 -3.44 -21.41
CA GLY A 479 18.77 -2.38 -22.39
C GLY A 479 18.04 -1.16 -21.83
N ALA A 480 18.10 -0.05 -22.58
CA ALA A 480 17.64 1.26 -22.13
C ALA A 480 16.14 1.30 -21.77
N ASN A 481 15.29 0.64 -22.56
CA ASN A 481 13.84 0.69 -22.36
C ASN A 481 13.40 0.04 -21.06
N ASN A 482 13.93 -1.15 -20.74
CA ASN A 482 13.54 -1.86 -19.52
C ASN A 482 14.09 -1.16 -18.27
N LEU A 483 15.34 -0.68 -18.32
CA LEU A 483 15.93 0.10 -17.24
C LEU A 483 15.14 1.38 -16.96
N THR A 484 14.76 2.12 -18.02
CA THR A 484 13.98 3.36 -17.90
C THR A 484 12.63 3.14 -17.22
N LYS A 485 11.99 1.98 -17.43
CA LYS A 485 10.71 1.64 -16.78
C LYS A 485 10.87 1.35 -15.29
N GLN A 486 11.97 0.73 -14.88
CA GLN A 486 12.15 0.24 -13.51
C GLN A 486 12.82 1.23 -12.56
N VAL A 487 13.62 2.17 -13.07
CA VAL A 487 14.25 3.22 -12.23
C VAL A 487 13.22 4.02 -11.41
N PRO A 488 12.11 4.52 -11.99
CA PRO A 488 11.11 5.25 -11.21
C PRO A 488 10.39 4.40 -10.16
N VAL A 489 10.20 3.11 -10.42
CA VAL A 489 9.60 2.15 -9.46
C VAL A 489 10.52 1.99 -8.26
N LEU A 490 11.81 1.75 -8.49
CA LEU A 490 12.79 1.61 -7.42
C LEU A 490 13.01 2.92 -6.66
N ASP A 491 13.05 4.07 -7.34
CA ASP A 491 13.15 5.38 -6.68
C ASP A 491 11.95 5.60 -5.73
N LYS A 492 10.74 5.22 -6.14
CA LYS A 492 9.57 5.30 -5.27
C LYS A 492 9.68 4.37 -4.06
N MET A 493 10.21 3.17 -4.22
CA MET A 493 10.48 2.25 -3.10
C MET A 493 11.47 2.87 -2.10
N PHE A 494 12.56 3.50 -2.60
CA PHE A 494 13.52 4.19 -1.74
C PHE A 494 12.92 5.44 -1.07
N GLU A 495 12.07 6.18 -1.76
CA GLU A 495 11.38 7.34 -1.19
C GLU A 495 10.50 6.97 0.01
N GLN A 496 9.76 5.86 -0.11
CA GLN A 496 8.80 5.41 0.90
C GLN A 496 9.48 4.74 2.10
N ASN A 497 10.55 3.99 1.85
CA ASN A 497 11.33 3.37 2.91
C ASN A 497 12.36 4.36 3.50
N LYS A 498 12.10 4.86 4.71
CA LYS A 498 12.99 5.81 5.42
C LYS A 498 14.44 5.34 5.52
N GLN A 499 14.69 4.02 5.62
CA GLN A 499 16.05 3.47 5.71
C GLN A 499 16.78 3.44 4.36
N LEU A 500 16.03 3.43 3.25
CA LEU A 500 16.59 3.37 1.89
C LEU A 500 16.58 4.73 1.19
N ASN A 501 15.92 5.75 1.74
CA ASN A 501 15.82 7.08 1.15
C ASN A 501 17.21 7.70 0.83
N GLY A 502 18.21 7.44 1.68
CA GLY A 502 19.60 7.85 1.45
C GLY A 502 20.22 7.31 0.15
N LEU A 503 19.67 6.26 -0.46
CA LEU A 503 20.17 5.66 -1.71
C LEU A 503 19.67 6.36 -2.98
N ARG A 504 18.64 7.21 -2.91
CA ARG A 504 18.05 7.85 -4.10
C ARG A 504 19.04 8.69 -4.92
N PRO A 505 19.91 9.53 -4.31
CA PRO A 505 20.91 10.27 -5.07
C PRO A 505 21.90 9.35 -5.79
N TYR A 506 22.26 8.22 -5.17
CA TYR A 506 23.16 7.24 -5.76
C TYR A 506 22.51 6.45 -6.89
N LEU A 507 21.22 6.10 -6.77
CA LEU A 507 20.44 5.53 -7.89
C LEU A 507 20.40 6.49 -9.08
N THR A 508 20.21 7.79 -8.82
CA THR A 508 20.21 8.83 -9.86
C THR A 508 21.55 8.90 -10.57
N THR A 509 22.66 8.91 -9.81
CA THR A 509 24.02 8.89 -10.35
C THR A 509 24.31 7.63 -11.15
N TYR A 510 23.99 6.45 -10.61
CA TYR A 510 24.14 5.16 -11.29
C TYR A 510 23.38 5.14 -12.62
N TRP A 511 22.11 5.57 -12.60
CA TRP A 511 21.29 5.63 -13.81
C TRP A 511 21.83 6.62 -14.84
N SER A 512 22.36 7.76 -14.41
CA SER A 512 22.99 8.74 -15.31
C SER A 512 24.18 8.14 -16.06
N GLN A 513 25.05 7.43 -15.35
CA GLN A 513 26.22 6.76 -15.94
C GLN A 513 25.80 5.60 -16.85
N GLN A 514 24.79 4.84 -16.45
CA GLN A 514 24.25 3.75 -17.28
C GLN A 514 23.64 4.27 -18.59
N LYS A 515 22.90 5.40 -18.56
CA LYS A 515 22.42 6.08 -19.77
C LYS A 515 23.56 6.55 -20.67
N ALA A 516 24.60 7.14 -20.09
CA ALA A 516 25.76 7.59 -20.84
C ALA A 516 26.43 6.40 -21.56
N TYR A 517 26.67 5.30 -20.84
CA TYR A 517 27.22 4.07 -21.41
C TYR A 517 26.31 3.48 -22.50
N LEU A 518 25.00 3.42 -22.29
CA LEU A 518 24.04 2.93 -23.28
C LEU A 518 24.10 3.74 -24.58
N SER A 519 24.35 5.05 -24.47
CA SER A 519 24.43 5.96 -25.62
C SER A 519 25.77 5.91 -26.36
N ASN A 520 26.90 5.89 -25.64
CA ASN A 520 28.23 6.08 -26.24
C ASN A 520 29.13 4.85 -26.19
N LYS A 521 28.75 3.81 -25.44
CA LYS A 521 29.51 2.57 -25.19
C LYS A 521 30.91 2.76 -24.61
N LYS A 522 31.19 3.92 -23.99
CA LYS A 522 32.47 4.25 -23.36
C LYS A 522 32.44 3.97 -21.87
N ILE A 523 33.52 3.39 -21.37
CA ILE A 523 33.75 3.13 -19.94
C ILE A 523 34.75 4.17 -19.43
N ASP A 524 34.32 5.01 -18.50
CA ASP A 524 35.18 5.99 -17.83
C ASP A 524 35.11 5.79 -16.31
N ARG A 525 35.99 4.89 -15.83
CA ARG A 525 36.04 4.48 -14.42
C ARG A 525 36.37 5.65 -13.49
N SER A 526 37.22 6.58 -13.94
CA SER A 526 37.59 7.75 -13.11
C SER A 526 36.41 8.70 -12.98
N ALA A 527 35.76 9.06 -14.10
CA ALA A 527 34.61 9.95 -14.05
C ALA A 527 33.44 9.35 -13.27
N TRP A 528 33.24 8.03 -13.33
CA TRP A 528 32.19 7.35 -12.57
C TRP A 528 32.46 7.34 -11.07
N LEU A 529 33.71 7.09 -10.66
CA LEU A 529 34.14 7.22 -9.27
C LEU A 529 33.96 8.66 -8.77
N ASP A 530 34.42 9.64 -9.54
CA ASP A 530 34.30 11.06 -9.19
C ASP A 530 32.84 11.50 -9.06
N SER A 531 31.96 11.01 -9.94
CA SER A 531 30.52 11.26 -9.87
C SER A 531 29.88 10.65 -8.62
N CYS A 532 30.28 9.44 -8.22
CA CYS A 532 29.81 8.83 -6.96
C CYS A 532 30.31 9.60 -5.74
N MET A 533 31.59 10.02 -5.74
CA MET A 533 32.15 10.87 -4.69
C MET A 533 31.51 12.27 -4.62
N ALA A 534 30.91 12.76 -5.70
CA ALA A 534 30.24 14.06 -5.76
C ALA A 534 28.79 14.03 -5.24
N VAL A 535 28.24 12.86 -4.95
CA VAL A 535 26.86 12.73 -4.45
C VAL A 535 26.73 13.40 -3.08
N ASN A 536 25.75 14.31 -2.96
CA ASN A 536 25.45 15.10 -1.75
C ASN A 536 26.61 16.00 -1.27
N LYS A 537 27.51 16.44 -2.17
CA LYS A 537 28.50 17.49 -1.90
C LYS A 537 27.96 18.89 -2.16
#